data_AF-A0A3Q9BR44-F1
#
_entry.id   AF-A0A3Q9BR44-F1
#
_cell.length_a   1.000
_cell.length_b   1.000
_cell.length_c   1.000
_cell.angle_alpha   90.00
_cell.angle_beta   90.00
_cell.angle_gamma   90.00
#
_symmetry.space_group_name_H-M   'P 1'
#
loop_
_entity.id
_entity.type
_entity.pdbx_description
1 polymer ?
#
loop_
_entity_poly.entity_id
_entity_poly.type
_entity_poly.pdbx_seq_one_letter_code
_entity_poly.pdbx_strand_id
1 'polypeptide(L)'
;MKSAAKPLPPGQFVLGSFPRFGLLAYAKRWPRLTQIAAIRVYGDGLSPFLLEDDLNALVRVEQCSDFHCVTSWSQTDLAWSGWRLSEFYQKLVLPKLDSQRQTQFVVMHGADGYRSILPLADLLAADVLLADRLQGEPLGIEHGAPLRLVAPAHYGYKSVKHIQGLEFLDSALAFRPVGYRFMAHPRARVHAEERGVGLPGRVFRWLYRPFIGFVIGRFAQASTLQLQQQNIDK
;
A
#
# COMPACT_ATOMS: atom_id res chain seq x y z
N MET A 1 7.62 -24.62 -17.34
CA MET A 1 7.72 -25.26 -16.01
C MET A 1 6.91 -24.46 -15.02
N LYS A 2 5.86 -25.03 -14.39
CA LYS A 2 5.15 -24.35 -13.31
C LYS A 2 6.11 -24.23 -12.13
N SER A 3 6.44 -23.01 -11.71
CA SER A 3 7.17 -22.75 -10.47
C SER A 3 6.50 -23.54 -9.34
N ALA A 4 7.27 -24.25 -8.52
CA ALA A 4 6.73 -24.87 -7.31
C ALA A 4 6.03 -23.77 -6.50
N ALA A 5 4.77 -24.02 -6.09
CA ALA A 5 3.98 -23.03 -5.38
C ALA A 5 4.68 -22.68 -4.06
N LYS A 6 5.11 -21.42 -3.92
CA LYS A 6 5.71 -20.91 -2.69
C LYS A 6 4.71 -21.12 -1.54
N PRO A 7 5.15 -21.64 -0.37
CA PRO A 7 4.23 -21.80 0.74
C PRO A 7 3.71 -20.44 1.19
N LEU A 8 2.39 -20.36 1.39
CA LEU A 8 1.75 -19.16 1.89
C LEU A 8 2.24 -18.82 3.32
N PRO A 9 2.27 -17.53 3.69
CA PRO A 9 2.56 -17.14 5.06
C PRO A 9 1.56 -17.73 6.08
N PRO A 10 1.94 -17.83 7.36
CA PRO A 10 1.09 -18.44 8.38
C PRO A 10 -0.30 -17.81 8.46
N GLY A 11 -1.33 -18.68 8.39
CA GLY A 11 -2.71 -18.25 8.50
C GLY A 11 -3.23 -17.48 7.30
N GLN A 12 -2.63 -17.65 6.13
CA GLN A 12 -3.14 -17.15 4.86
C GLN A 12 -3.81 -18.27 4.06
N PHE A 13 -4.86 -17.91 3.32
CA PHE A 13 -5.46 -18.76 2.29
C PHE A 13 -5.57 -17.98 0.98
N VAL A 14 -5.47 -18.66 -0.17
CA VAL A 14 -5.65 -18.02 -1.48
C VAL A 14 -7.11 -17.65 -1.66
N LEU A 15 -7.37 -16.40 -2.05
CA LEU A 15 -8.64 -15.96 -2.60
C LEU A 15 -8.52 -16.02 -4.12
N GLY A 16 -9.50 -16.60 -4.81
CA GLY A 16 -9.49 -16.74 -6.28
C GLY A 16 -9.71 -15.44 -7.04
N SER A 17 -9.86 -14.32 -6.35
CA SER A 17 -10.04 -12.99 -6.91
C SER A 17 -9.28 -11.97 -6.08
N PHE A 18 -8.96 -10.83 -6.70
CA PHE A 18 -8.32 -9.70 -6.03
C PHE A 18 -9.33 -8.56 -5.81
N PRO A 19 -10.22 -8.63 -4.81
CA PRO A 19 -11.22 -7.59 -4.61
C PRO A 19 -10.60 -6.32 -4.03
N ARG A 20 -11.25 -5.18 -4.28
CA ARG A 20 -11.06 -3.98 -3.46
C ARG A 20 -11.44 -4.31 -2.01
N PHE A 21 -10.52 -4.06 -1.07
CA PHE A 21 -10.73 -4.36 0.34
C PHE A 21 -10.07 -3.31 1.24
N GLY A 22 -10.57 -3.15 2.46
CA GLY A 22 -10.04 -2.23 3.45
C GLY A 22 -10.99 -1.99 4.62
N LEU A 23 -10.79 -0.89 5.33
CA LEU A 23 -11.71 -0.43 6.37
C LEU A 23 -13.01 0.07 5.72
N LEU A 24 -14.17 -0.28 6.31
CA LEU A 24 -15.49 0.05 5.75
C LEU A 24 -15.72 1.56 5.56
N ALA A 25 -15.10 2.40 6.38
CA ALA A 25 -15.15 3.87 6.24
C ALA A 25 -14.63 4.39 4.88
N TYR A 26 -13.84 3.57 4.17
CA TYR A 26 -13.26 3.89 2.87
C TYR A 26 -14.00 3.21 1.71
N ALA A 27 -15.02 2.38 1.97
CA ALA A 27 -15.71 1.62 0.93
C ALA A 27 -16.36 2.51 -0.14
N LYS A 28 -16.83 3.71 0.22
CA LYS A 28 -17.46 4.66 -0.72
C LYS A 28 -16.54 5.80 -1.18
N ARG A 29 -15.24 5.75 -0.84
CA ARG A 29 -14.28 6.81 -1.21
C ARG A 29 -13.60 6.47 -2.54
N TRP A 30 -13.81 7.33 -3.53
CA TRP A 30 -13.31 7.20 -4.90
C TRP A 30 -12.58 8.48 -5.31
N PRO A 31 -11.28 8.61 -4.97
CA PRO A 31 -10.54 9.82 -5.30
C PRO A 31 -10.41 9.99 -6.81
N ARG A 32 -10.47 11.24 -7.28
CA ARG A 32 -10.25 11.60 -8.68
C ARG A 32 -8.81 12.06 -8.85
N LEU A 33 -7.87 11.12 -8.75
CA LEU A 33 -6.49 11.35 -9.16
C LEU A 33 -6.30 10.83 -10.57
N THR A 34 -5.85 11.70 -11.47
CA THR A 34 -5.62 11.36 -12.87
C THR A 34 -4.14 11.23 -13.22
N GLN A 35 -3.23 11.84 -12.44
CA GLN A 35 -1.82 11.96 -12.80
C GLN A 35 -0.88 11.79 -11.61
N ILE A 36 0.25 11.13 -11.84
CA ILE A 36 1.32 10.89 -10.85
C ILE A 36 2.11 12.17 -10.55
N ALA A 37 2.19 13.09 -11.52
CA ALA A 37 2.92 14.36 -11.43
C ALA A 37 2.54 15.23 -10.22
N ALA A 38 1.36 15.03 -9.64
CA ALA A 38 0.86 15.80 -8.49
C ALA A 38 1.28 15.23 -7.12
N ILE A 39 2.08 14.16 -7.06
CA ILE A 39 2.47 13.54 -5.79
C ILE A 39 3.50 14.41 -5.07
N ARG A 40 3.18 14.78 -3.83
CA ARG A 40 4.03 15.65 -3.00
C ARG A 40 5.00 14.84 -2.14
N VAL A 41 6.29 15.17 -2.22
CA VAL A 41 7.33 14.63 -1.34
C VAL A 41 7.78 15.73 -0.39
N TYR A 42 7.76 15.47 0.91
CA TYR A 42 8.08 16.47 1.93
C TYR A 42 8.47 15.78 3.25
N GLY A 43 8.81 16.57 4.27
CA GLY A 43 9.06 16.04 5.61
C GLY A 43 10.17 16.76 6.35
N ASP A 44 10.66 16.14 7.41
CA ASP A 44 11.76 16.65 8.24
C ASP A 44 13.04 16.72 7.40
N GLY A 45 13.65 17.91 7.33
CA GLY A 45 14.88 18.11 6.57
C GLY A 45 14.72 18.09 5.05
N LEU A 46 13.48 18.12 4.53
CA LEU A 46 13.21 18.06 3.10
C LEU A 46 12.34 19.23 2.64
N SER A 47 12.89 20.07 1.75
CA SER A 47 12.11 21.08 1.04
C SER A 47 11.04 20.39 0.19
N PRO A 48 9.74 20.71 0.34
CA PRO A 48 8.68 20.04 -0.40
C PRO A 48 8.84 20.16 -1.91
N PHE A 49 8.63 19.07 -2.64
CA PHE A 49 8.63 19.05 -4.11
C PHE A 49 7.54 18.12 -4.67
N LEU A 50 7.23 18.26 -5.96
CA LEU A 50 6.28 17.42 -6.69
C LEU A 50 7.02 16.44 -7.61
N LEU A 51 6.46 15.26 -7.84
CA LEU A 51 7.05 14.19 -8.65
C LEU A 51 6.80 14.32 -10.17
N GLU A 52 6.76 15.53 -10.71
CA GLU A 52 6.28 15.86 -12.06
C GLU A 52 6.71 14.84 -13.14
N ASP A 53 7.98 14.90 -13.57
CA ASP A 53 8.59 13.99 -14.55
C ASP A 53 9.79 13.19 -14.00
N ASP A 54 10.09 13.35 -12.70
CA ASP A 54 11.28 12.77 -12.06
C ASP A 54 11.32 11.24 -12.15
N LEU A 55 10.16 10.59 -12.23
CA LEU A 55 10.07 9.13 -12.36
C LEU A 55 10.58 8.62 -13.71
N ASN A 56 10.63 9.46 -14.74
CA ASN A 56 11.18 9.10 -16.06
C ASN A 56 12.70 8.84 -15.99
N ALA A 57 13.39 9.40 -15.00
CA ALA A 57 14.80 9.15 -14.76
C ALA A 57 15.07 7.82 -14.04
N LEU A 58 14.03 7.16 -13.53
CA LEU A 58 14.15 5.89 -12.81
C LEU A 58 13.86 4.71 -13.73
N VAL A 59 14.60 3.62 -13.52
CA VAL A 59 14.38 2.37 -14.25
C VAL A 59 13.08 1.73 -13.78
N ARG A 60 12.15 1.52 -14.72
CA ARG A 60 10.96 0.72 -14.50
C ARG A 60 11.33 -0.75 -14.36
N VAL A 61 10.67 -1.45 -13.43
CA VAL A 61 10.85 -2.87 -13.18
C VAL A 61 9.52 -3.59 -13.23
N GLU A 62 9.55 -4.86 -13.63
CA GLU A 62 8.45 -5.79 -13.47
C GLU A 62 8.78 -6.76 -12.34
N GLN A 63 7.79 -7.06 -11.50
CA GLN A 63 7.93 -7.93 -10.36
C GLN A 63 6.67 -8.76 -10.17
N CYS A 64 6.84 -10.08 -10.05
CA CYS A 64 5.80 -10.94 -9.56
C CYS A 64 5.87 -11.00 -8.03
N SER A 65 4.82 -10.57 -7.33
CA SER A 65 4.78 -10.63 -5.86
C SER A 65 3.37 -10.75 -5.31
N ASP A 66 3.23 -11.56 -4.26
CA ASP A 66 1.95 -11.82 -3.62
C ASP A 66 1.45 -10.62 -2.80
N PHE A 67 0.14 -10.56 -2.60
CA PHE A 67 -0.53 -9.63 -1.70
C PHE A 67 -1.18 -10.41 -0.55
N HIS A 68 -0.91 -10.00 0.68
CA HIS A 68 -1.43 -10.67 1.88
C HIS A 68 -2.29 -9.72 2.72
N CYS A 69 -3.57 -10.05 2.91
CA CYS A 69 -4.44 -9.27 3.75
C CYS A 69 -4.27 -9.64 5.23
N VAL A 70 -4.34 -8.63 6.11
CA VAL A 70 -4.33 -8.82 7.57
C VAL A 70 -5.52 -9.64 8.06
N THR A 71 -6.57 -9.75 7.25
CA THR A 71 -7.75 -10.58 7.53
C THR A 71 -7.64 -12.01 7.00
N SER A 72 -6.43 -12.48 6.64
CA SER A 72 -6.09 -13.90 6.38
C SER A 72 -6.29 -14.43 4.96
N TRP A 73 -6.66 -13.59 4.00
CA TRP A 73 -6.69 -13.98 2.59
C TRP A 73 -5.52 -13.39 1.82
N SER A 74 -5.07 -14.09 0.78
CA SER A 74 -3.96 -13.70 -0.07
C SER A 74 -4.33 -13.82 -1.55
N GLN A 75 -3.71 -13.00 -2.37
CA GLN A 75 -3.72 -13.13 -3.83
C GLN A 75 -2.28 -13.34 -4.28
N THR A 76 -2.03 -14.41 -5.02
CA THR A 76 -0.69 -14.77 -5.50
C THR A 76 -0.47 -14.35 -6.94
N ASP A 77 0.79 -14.39 -7.36
CA ASP A 77 1.20 -14.28 -8.76
C ASP A 77 0.77 -12.96 -9.43
N LEU A 78 0.81 -11.86 -8.67
CA LEU A 78 0.48 -10.53 -9.18
C LEU A 78 1.71 -9.91 -9.85
N ALA A 79 1.62 -9.69 -11.17
CA ALA A 79 2.65 -8.99 -11.94
C ALA A 79 2.49 -7.47 -11.78
N TRP A 80 3.28 -6.88 -10.89
CA TRP A 80 3.36 -5.44 -10.69
C TRP A 80 4.42 -4.82 -11.60
N SER A 81 4.19 -3.58 -12.03
CA SER A 81 5.21 -2.79 -12.70
C SER A 81 5.22 -1.36 -12.16
N GLY A 82 6.43 -0.79 -12.06
CA GLY A 82 6.67 0.53 -11.49
C GLY A 82 8.14 0.74 -11.16
N TRP A 83 8.44 1.47 -10.09
CA TRP A 83 9.78 1.85 -9.70
C TRP A 83 10.13 1.34 -8.31
N ARG A 84 11.37 0.90 -8.11
CA ARG A 84 11.85 0.53 -6.77
C ARG A 84 11.85 1.74 -5.86
N LEU A 85 11.25 1.60 -4.69
CA LEU A 85 11.24 2.69 -3.71
C LEU A 85 12.66 3.01 -3.21
N SER A 86 13.57 2.03 -3.21
CA SER A 86 14.98 2.23 -2.93
C SER A 86 15.67 3.18 -3.92
N GLU A 87 15.46 2.96 -5.23
CA GLU A 87 16.01 3.81 -6.30
C GLU A 87 15.39 5.21 -6.26
N PHE A 88 14.08 5.28 -6.05
CA PHE A 88 13.36 6.54 -5.85
C PHE A 88 13.98 7.34 -4.70
N TYR A 89 14.17 6.72 -3.54
CA TYR A 89 14.75 7.38 -2.38
C TYR A 89 16.17 7.85 -2.68
N GLN A 90 17.04 6.98 -3.19
CA GLN A 90 18.45 7.28 -3.42
C GLN A 90 18.66 8.40 -4.47
N LYS A 91 17.86 8.42 -5.53
CA LYS A 91 18.06 9.35 -6.66
C LYS A 91 17.27 10.64 -6.52
N LEU A 92 16.09 10.61 -5.90
CA LEU A 92 15.19 11.78 -5.90
C LEU A 92 15.05 12.43 -4.53
N VAL A 93 15.12 11.66 -3.44
CA VAL A 93 14.88 12.15 -2.08
C VAL A 93 16.19 12.47 -1.37
N LEU A 94 17.10 11.50 -1.29
CA LEU A 94 18.35 11.61 -0.55
C LEU A 94 19.21 12.82 -0.98
N PRO A 95 19.34 13.18 -2.27
CA PRO A 95 20.12 14.35 -2.68
C PRO A 95 19.52 15.69 -2.23
N LYS A 96 18.24 15.71 -1.87
CA LYS A 96 17.50 16.89 -1.41
C LYS A 96 17.34 16.93 0.11
N LEU A 97 17.75 15.88 0.81
CA LEU A 97 17.63 15.77 2.26
C LEU A 97 18.78 16.54 2.94
N ASP A 98 18.46 17.26 4.01
CA ASP A 98 19.47 17.87 4.87
C ASP A 98 20.43 16.79 5.42
N SER A 99 21.72 16.95 5.14
CA SER A 99 22.80 16.06 5.59
C SER A 99 22.86 15.84 7.10
N GLN A 100 22.31 16.76 7.91
CA GLN A 100 22.29 16.68 9.37
C GLN A 100 21.09 15.88 9.91
N ARG A 101 20.16 15.47 9.04
CA ARG A 101 18.93 14.76 9.40
C ARG A 101 19.03 13.29 9.02
N GLN A 102 18.38 12.44 9.81
CA GLN A 102 18.28 11.02 9.54
C GLN A 102 16.83 10.60 9.56
N THR A 103 16.22 10.57 8.37
CA THR A 103 14.86 10.06 8.24
C THR A 103 14.80 8.58 8.61
N GLN A 104 13.85 8.24 9.48
CA GLN A 104 13.64 6.86 9.95
C GLN A 104 12.31 6.27 9.49
N PHE A 105 11.35 7.11 9.11
CA PHE A 105 10.00 6.68 8.75
C PHE A 105 9.50 7.42 7.51
N VAL A 106 8.55 6.78 6.82
CA VAL A 106 7.78 7.44 5.75
C VAL A 106 6.31 7.22 6.01
N VAL A 107 5.53 8.30 5.97
CA VAL A 107 4.07 8.26 5.93
C VAL A 107 3.63 8.34 4.47
N MET A 108 2.91 7.33 4.01
CA MET A 108 2.26 7.32 2.72
C MET A 108 0.83 7.84 2.87
N HIS A 109 0.50 8.89 2.12
CA HIS A 109 -0.82 9.52 2.10
C HIS A 109 -1.56 9.15 0.83
N GLY A 110 -2.75 8.58 0.96
CA GLY A 110 -3.68 8.28 -0.11
C GLY A 110 -4.70 9.41 -0.31
N ALA A 111 -5.10 9.68 -1.55
CA ALA A 111 -6.11 10.70 -1.86
C ALA A 111 -7.52 10.38 -1.37
N ASP A 112 -7.78 9.13 -0.98
CA ASP A 112 -9.01 8.75 -0.26
C ASP A 112 -8.96 9.13 1.24
N GLY A 113 -7.90 9.82 1.68
CA GLY A 113 -7.62 10.20 3.05
C GLY A 113 -7.10 9.05 3.92
N TYR A 114 -6.77 7.90 3.33
CA TYR A 114 -6.08 6.84 4.05
C TYR A 114 -4.60 7.18 4.20
N ARG A 115 -3.99 6.79 5.32
CA ARG A 115 -2.54 6.93 5.48
C ARG A 115 -1.98 5.79 6.31
N SER A 116 -0.73 5.46 6.04
CA SER A 116 0.02 4.44 6.78
C SER A 116 1.47 4.86 6.90
N ILE A 117 2.13 4.41 7.97
CA ILE A 117 3.54 4.67 8.23
C ILE A 117 4.32 3.37 8.21
N LEU A 118 5.54 3.39 7.68
CA LEU A 118 6.51 2.31 7.78
C LEU A 118 7.90 2.86 8.10
N PRO A 119 8.76 2.08 8.77
CA PRO A 119 10.19 2.38 8.85
C PRO A 119 10.79 2.49 7.44
N LEU A 120 11.66 3.48 7.24
CA LEU A 120 12.35 3.67 5.97
C LEU A 120 13.16 2.42 5.60
N ALA A 121 13.80 1.76 6.56
CA ALA A 121 14.53 0.51 6.32
C ALA A 121 13.67 -0.61 5.72
N ASP A 122 12.40 -0.71 6.12
CA ASP A 122 11.45 -1.69 5.55
C ASP A 122 11.04 -1.31 4.12
N LEU A 123 10.94 -0.01 3.85
CA LEU A 123 10.58 0.56 2.57
C LEU A 123 11.71 0.53 1.52
N LEU A 124 12.97 0.45 1.97
CA LEU A 124 14.13 0.32 1.10
C LEU A 124 14.45 -1.14 0.72
N ALA A 125 13.61 -2.10 1.11
CA ALA A 125 13.75 -3.48 0.68
C ALA A 125 13.62 -3.62 -0.86
N ALA A 126 14.34 -4.58 -1.44
CA ALA A 126 14.52 -4.71 -2.88
C ALA A 126 13.22 -5.03 -3.66
N ASP A 127 12.19 -5.53 -2.97
CA ASP A 127 10.89 -5.93 -3.49
C ASP A 127 9.77 -4.89 -3.23
N VAL A 128 10.12 -3.72 -2.69
CA VAL A 128 9.17 -2.63 -2.44
C VAL A 128 9.11 -1.70 -3.65
N LEU A 129 7.91 -1.52 -4.19
CA LEU A 129 7.65 -0.74 -5.39
C LEU A 129 6.67 0.40 -5.16
N LEU A 130 6.90 1.51 -5.86
CA LEU A 130 5.85 2.43 -6.28
C LEU A 130 5.30 1.92 -7.62
N ALA A 131 4.13 1.30 -7.61
CA ALA A 131 3.54 0.65 -8.77
C ALA A 131 2.40 1.47 -9.39
N ASP A 132 2.39 1.57 -10.71
CA ASP A 132 1.34 2.21 -11.52
C ASP A 132 0.65 1.22 -12.48
N ARG A 133 1.11 -0.04 -12.52
CA ARG A 133 0.57 -1.10 -13.36
C ARG A 133 0.40 -2.42 -12.62
N LEU A 134 -0.58 -3.21 -13.04
CA LEU A 134 -0.87 -4.55 -12.57
C LEU A 134 -1.33 -5.43 -13.75
N GLN A 135 -0.71 -6.59 -13.92
CA GLN A 135 -0.97 -7.53 -15.03
C GLN A 135 -0.85 -6.86 -16.41
N GLY A 136 0.20 -6.05 -16.61
CA GLY A 136 0.47 -5.32 -17.86
C GLY A 136 -0.35 -4.03 -18.04
N GLU A 137 -1.50 -3.93 -17.40
CA GLU A 137 -2.41 -2.80 -17.54
C GLU A 137 -2.15 -1.69 -16.51
N PRO A 138 -2.46 -0.41 -16.82
CA PRO A 138 -2.54 0.65 -15.83
C PRO A 138 -3.43 0.24 -14.65
N LEU A 139 -3.08 0.66 -13.44
CA LEU A 139 -3.91 0.36 -12.27
C LEU A 139 -5.33 0.90 -12.48
N GLY A 140 -6.32 0.05 -12.22
CA GLY A 140 -7.68 0.50 -12.01
C GLY A 140 -7.81 1.29 -10.71
N ILE A 141 -8.80 2.18 -10.64
CA ILE A 141 -9.08 2.96 -9.43
C ILE A 141 -9.32 2.03 -8.21
N GLU A 142 -9.87 0.84 -8.40
CA GLU A 142 -10.05 -0.13 -7.29
C GLU A 142 -8.72 -0.55 -6.62
N HIS A 143 -7.67 -0.63 -7.43
CA HIS A 143 -6.33 -1.08 -7.05
C HIS A 143 -5.37 0.06 -6.73
N GLY A 144 -5.84 1.30 -6.72
CA GLY A 144 -5.07 2.43 -6.19
C GLY A 144 -4.44 3.32 -7.24
N ALA A 145 -5.02 3.39 -8.45
CA ALA A 145 -4.59 4.35 -9.47
C ALA A 145 -4.45 5.79 -8.94
N PRO A 146 -3.52 6.59 -9.49
CA PRO A 146 -2.56 6.21 -10.52
C PRO A 146 -1.29 5.52 -9.96
N LEU A 147 -1.06 5.61 -8.65
CA LEU A 147 0.13 5.05 -7.99
C LEU A 147 -0.21 4.44 -6.64
N ARG A 148 0.35 3.27 -6.34
CA ARG A 148 0.26 2.62 -5.03
C ARG A 148 1.63 2.16 -4.53
N LEU A 149 1.72 1.93 -3.22
CA LEU A 149 2.83 1.17 -2.66
C LEU A 149 2.55 -0.32 -2.85
N VAL A 150 3.58 -1.10 -3.18
CA VAL A 150 3.60 -2.58 -3.10
C VAL A 150 4.73 -2.96 -2.16
N ALA A 151 4.42 -3.65 -1.07
CA ALA A 151 5.38 -4.05 -0.04
C ALA A 151 5.09 -5.50 0.41
N PRO A 152 5.57 -6.51 -0.34
CA PRO A 152 5.11 -7.91 -0.20
C PRO A 152 5.36 -8.53 1.17
N ALA A 153 6.42 -8.10 1.86
CA ALA A 153 6.72 -8.56 3.22
C ALA A 153 5.73 -8.07 4.28
N HIS A 154 4.83 -7.12 3.95
CA HIS A 154 3.92 -6.45 4.87
C HIS A 154 2.45 -6.70 4.53
N TYR A 155 1.58 -6.66 5.54
CA TYR A 155 0.14 -6.78 5.33
C TYR A 155 -0.42 -5.66 4.47
N GLY A 156 -1.43 -5.98 3.66
CA GLY A 156 -1.98 -5.10 2.62
C GLY A 156 -2.48 -3.72 3.06
N TYR A 157 -2.79 -3.52 4.35
CA TYR A 157 -3.12 -2.18 4.85
C TYR A 157 -1.92 -1.23 4.91
N LYS A 158 -0.68 -1.75 4.87
CA LYS A 158 0.53 -0.95 4.69
C LYS A 158 0.76 -0.55 3.24
N SER A 159 0.23 -1.32 2.28
CA SER A 159 0.31 -1.09 0.84
C SER A 159 -0.73 -0.03 0.42
N VAL A 160 -0.42 1.23 0.72
CA VAL A 160 -1.31 2.40 0.51
C VAL A 160 -1.62 2.58 -0.98
N LYS A 161 -2.90 2.84 -1.26
CA LYS A 161 -3.47 3.11 -2.58
C LYS A 161 -3.58 4.62 -2.82
N HIS A 162 -3.66 5.03 -4.10
CA HIS A 162 -3.92 6.41 -4.48
C HIS A 162 -2.92 7.39 -3.90
N ILE A 163 -1.63 7.04 -3.91
CA ILE A 163 -0.58 7.86 -3.30
C ILE A 163 -0.67 9.28 -3.87
N GLN A 164 -0.82 10.25 -2.96
CA GLN A 164 -0.76 11.68 -3.24
C GLN A 164 0.39 12.36 -2.49
N GLY A 165 0.98 11.69 -1.50
CA GLY A 165 2.12 12.24 -0.79
C GLY A 165 2.95 11.21 -0.05
N LEU A 166 4.24 11.51 0.06
CA LEU A 166 5.24 10.77 0.82
C LEU A 166 5.91 11.74 1.79
N GLU A 167 5.70 11.51 3.08
CA GLU A 167 6.21 12.36 4.16
C GLU A 167 7.31 11.64 4.94
N PHE A 168 8.53 12.16 4.86
CA PHE A 168 9.74 11.62 5.47
C PHE A 168 9.89 12.19 6.88
N LEU A 169 9.97 11.33 7.91
CA LEU A 169 10.00 11.73 9.32
C LEU A 169 11.19 11.12 10.07
N ASP A 170 11.77 11.90 10.97
CA ASP A 170 12.81 11.42 11.89
C ASP A 170 12.21 10.51 12.98
N SER A 171 10.94 10.73 13.33
CA SER A 171 10.25 10.03 14.42
C SER A 171 8.78 9.75 14.12
N ALA A 172 8.31 8.58 14.54
CA ALA A 172 6.90 8.17 14.41
C ALA A 172 5.99 8.69 15.54
N LEU A 173 6.50 9.43 16.54
CA LEU A 173 5.75 9.79 17.76
C LEU A 173 4.49 10.61 17.48
N ALA A 174 4.53 11.51 16.50
CA ALA A 174 3.39 12.34 16.12
C ALA A 174 2.35 11.58 15.27
N PHE A 175 2.72 10.43 14.71
CA PHE A 175 1.83 9.68 13.82
C PHE A 175 0.73 8.97 14.62
N ARG A 176 -0.52 9.20 14.19
CA ARG A 176 -1.70 8.50 14.72
C ARG A 176 -2.29 7.60 13.64
N PRO A 177 -2.33 6.27 13.85
CA PRO A 177 -2.90 5.34 12.89
C PRO A 177 -4.42 5.52 12.78
N VAL A 178 -4.96 5.14 11.62
CA VAL A 178 -6.41 5.08 11.39
C VAL A 178 -7.00 3.88 12.13
N GLY A 179 -8.12 4.09 12.81
CA GLY A 179 -8.80 3.05 13.60
C GLY A 179 -8.19 2.85 14.98
N TYR A 180 -8.42 1.69 15.58
CA TYR A 180 -7.90 1.39 16.92
C TYR A 180 -6.39 1.13 16.90
N ARG A 181 -5.65 1.72 17.85
CA ARG A 181 -4.19 1.62 17.93
C ARG A 181 -3.68 0.17 17.94
N PHE A 182 -4.39 -0.73 18.62
CA PHE A 182 -4.01 -2.14 18.71
C PHE A 182 -4.16 -2.88 17.37
N MET A 183 -4.93 -2.36 16.41
CA MET A 183 -5.08 -2.98 15.08
C MET A 183 -3.97 -2.55 14.10
N ALA A 184 -3.22 -1.50 14.41
CA ALA A 184 -2.22 -0.93 13.52
C ALA A 184 -0.81 -1.29 14.02
N HIS A 185 -0.32 -2.47 13.64
CA HIS A 185 1.06 -2.85 13.95
C HIS A 185 2.07 -1.90 13.25
N PRO A 186 3.17 -1.50 13.93
CA PRO A 186 4.17 -0.60 13.35
C PRO A 186 4.77 -1.09 12.02
N ARG A 187 5.22 -2.36 11.98
CA ARG A 187 5.81 -2.98 10.77
C ARG A 187 4.78 -3.78 9.98
N ALA A 188 4.14 -4.76 10.62
CA ALA A 188 3.06 -5.57 10.03
C ALA A 188 3.57 -6.64 9.07
N ARG A 189 4.69 -7.27 9.44
CA ARG A 189 5.35 -8.33 8.69
C ARG A 189 4.48 -9.58 8.64
N VAL A 190 4.24 -10.07 7.44
CA VAL A 190 3.28 -11.15 7.19
C VAL A 190 3.76 -12.47 7.80
N HIS A 191 5.02 -12.83 7.58
CA HIS A 191 5.61 -14.08 8.08
C HIS A 191 5.74 -14.13 9.61
N ALA A 192 5.80 -12.97 10.27
CA ALA A 192 5.83 -12.86 11.73
C ALA A 192 4.43 -12.76 12.36
N GLU A 193 3.35 -12.86 11.57
CA GLU A 193 1.97 -12.70 12.02
C GLU A 193 1.69 -11.40 12.79
N GLU A 194 2.37 -10.31 12.43
CA GLU A 194 2.24 -8.99 13.05
C GLU A 194 0.93 -8.29 12.63
N ARG A 195 -0.21 -8.80 13.08
CA ARG A 195 -1.55 -8.32 12.68
C ARG A 195 -2.03 -7.12 13.50
N GLY A 196 -1.43 -6.90 14.66
CA GLY A 196 -1.77 -5.84 15.61
C GLY A 196 -0.85 -5.88 16.82
N VAL A 197 -1.03 -4.95 17.75
CA VAL A 197 -0.22 -4.79 18.96
C VAL A 197 -0.96 -5.39 20.17
N GLY A 198 -0.23 -6.08 21.03
CA GLY A 198 -0.71 -6.53 22.35
C GLY A 198 -1.31 -7.95 22.40
N LEU A 199 -1.70 -8.53 21.26
CA LEU A 199 -2.20 -9.91 21.20
C LEU A 199 -1.43 -10.75 20.16
N PRO A 200 -1.33 -12.08 20.34
CA PRO A 200 -0.76 -12.96 19.33
C PRO A 200 -1.55 -12.93 18.01
N GLY A 201 -0.87 -13.04 16.87
CA GLY A 201 -1.50 -12.99 15.54
C GLY A 201 -2.63 -14.01 15.32
N ARG A 202 -2.55 -15.18 15.96
CA ARG A 202 -3.60 -16.21 15.92
C ARG A 202 -4.94 -15.73 16.53
N VAL A 203 -4.88 -14.86 17.54
CA VAL A 203 -6.07 -14.28 18.17
C VAL A 203 -6.73 -13.28 17.20
N PHE A 204 -5.94 -12.39 16.59
CA PHE A 204 -6.42 -11.47 15.56
C PHE A 204 -7.07 -12.21 14.39
N ARG A 205 -6.47 -13.33 13.95
CA ARG A 205 -7.02 -14.18 12.89
C ARG A 205 -8.43 -14.65 13.23
N TRP A 206 -8.63 -15.17 14.43
CA TRP A 206 -9.94 -15.63 14.90
C TRP A 206 -10.95 -14.48 14.93
N LEU A 207 -10.54 -13.31 15.43
CA LEU A 207 -11.39 -12.11 15.47
C LEU A 207 -11.81 -11.61 14.08
N TYR A 208 -10.93 -11.67 13.07
CA TYR A 208 -11.22 -11.15 11.73
C TYR A 208 -12.05 -12.09 10.86
N ARG A 209 -11.92 -13.41 11.03
CA ARG A 209 -12.58 -14.43 10.18
C ARG A 209 -14.07 -14.20 9.91
N PRO A 210 -14.94 -13.94 10.92
CA PRO A 210 -16.37 -13.81 10.67
C PRO A 210 -16.74 -12.59 9.82
N PHE A 211 -15.86 -11.57 9.74
CA PHE A 211 -16.14 -10.31 9.06
C PHE A 211 -15.64 -10.27 7.61
N ILE A 212 -14.81 -11.22 7.15
CA ILE A 212 -14.18 -11.16 5.82
C ILE A 212 -15.23 -11.07 4.71
N GLY A 213 -16.16 -12.04 4.67
CA GLY A 213 -17.19 -12.10 3.62
C GLY A 213 -18.10 -10.87 3.62
N PHE A 214 -18.48 -10.39 4.81
CA PHE A 214 -19.25 -9.16 4.97
C PHE A 214 -18.52 -7.94 4.39
N VAL A 215 -17.23 -7.77 4.71
CA VAL A 215 -16.44 -6.63 4.21
C VAL A 215 -16.24 -6.73 2.69
N ILE A 216 -15.92 -7.91 2.15
CA ILE A 216 -15.81 -8.11 0.69
C ILE A 216 -17.11 -7.72 -0.01
N GLY A 217 -18.27 -8.23 0.47
CA GLY A 217 -19.57 -7.89 -0.11
C GLY A 217 -19.88 -6.39 -0.03
N ARG A 218 -19.45 -5.72 1.04
CA ARG A 218 -19.65 -4.28 1.22
C ARG A 218 -18.86 -3.44 0.24
N PHE A 219 -17.62 -3.82 -0.04
CA PHE A 219 -16.79 -3.18 -1.06
C PHE A 219 -17.29 -3.50 -2.47
N ALA A 220 -17.66 -4.74 -2.77
CA ALA A 220 -18.21 -5.13 -4.06
C ALA A 220 -19.46 -4.31 -4.43
N GLN A 221 -20.42 -4.17 -3.50
CA GLN A 221 -21.60 -3.34 -3.76
C GLN A 221 -21.23 -1.86 -3.97
N ALA A 222 -20.25 -1.33 -3.24
CA ALA A 222 -19.82 0.06 -3.45
C ALA A 222 -19.16 0.26 -4.83
N SER A 223 -18.41 -0.72 -5.31
CA SER A 223 -17.84 -0.75 -6.66
C SER A 223 -18.92 -0.80 -7.75
N THR A 224 -19.92 -1.68 -7.59
CA THR A 224 -21.05 -1.75 -8.53
C THR A 224 -21.80 -0.43 -8.64
N LEU A 225 -22.10 0.22 -7.51
CA LEU A 225 -22.77 1.52 -7.48
C LEU A 225 -21.93 2.62 -8.17
N GLN A 226 -20.61 2.60 -7.99
CA GLN A 226 -19.71 3.56 -8.63
C GLN A 226 -19.70 3.40 -10.16
N LEU A 227 -19.64 2.16 -10.66
CA LEU A 227 -19.69 1.87 -12.09
C LEU A 227 -21.03 2.30 -12.71
N GLN A 228 -22.13 2.08 -12.00
CA GLN A 228 -23.45 2.54 -12.43
C GLN A 228 -23.51 4.06 -12.54
N GLN A 229 -23.01 4.79 -11.53
CA GLN A 229 -22.97 6.27 -11.57
C GLN A 229 -22.12 6.78 -12.75
N GLN A 230 -20.95 6.17 -13.00
CA GLN A 230 -20.09 6.56 -14.12
C GLN A 230 -20.72 6.30 -15.50
N ASN A 231 -21.64 5.34 -15.61
CA ASN A 231 -22.36 5.09 -16.85
C ASN A 231 -23.56 6.02 -17.05
N ILE A 232 -24.14 6.56 -15.96
CA ILE A 232 -25.20 7.57 -16.02
C ILE A 232 -24.64 8.95 -16.40
N ASP A 233 -23.43 9.25 -15.93
CA ASP A 233 -22.77 10.55 -16.15
C ASP A 233 -22.05 10.65 -17.52
N LYS A 234 -22.12 9.61 -18.37
CA LYS A 234 -21.54 9.54 -19.73
C LYS A 234 -22.61 9.72 -20.79
#